data_AF-A0A3D2TGB1-F1
#
_entry.id   AF-A0A3D2TGB1-F1
#
_cell.length_a   1.000
_cell.length_b   1.000
_cell.length_c   1.000
_cell.angle_alpha   90.00
_cell.angle_beta   90.00
_cell.angle_gamma   90.00
#
_symmetry.space_group_name_H-M   'P 1'
#
loop_
_entity.id
_entity.type
_entity.pdbx_description
1 polymer ?
#
loop_
_entity_poly.entity_id
_entity_poly.type
_entity_poly.pdbx_seq_one_letter_code
_entity_poly.pdbx_strand_id
1 'polypeptide(L)'
;MTLAATNLSGTGFTFTEGHLTSIDFSADVTVAVDYAASQLIGPDFTVVGTLTFTGNSFAFDVDAQASNFFATDIRFILNRAGSFELPTLGDADGDTDVDGADFLAWQRGFQQLNPDLSGGDFDQDNDVDQVDLVIWKSRFGTNFEQQSALIAVPEPSAISLVMILSITFELSYRKRAI
;
A
#
# COMPACT_ATOMS: atom_id res chain seq x y z
N MET A 1 7.98 -5.44 -26.60
CA MET A 1 7.39 -5.20 -25.25
C MET A 1 5.91 -4.92 -25.38
N THR A 2 5.09 -5.90 -25.02
CA THR A 2 3.63 -5.79 -24.94
C THR A 2 3.24 -5.89 -23.48
N LEU A 3 2.29 -5.07 -23.04
CA LEU A 3 1.76 -5.08 -21.67
C LEU A 3 0.31 -5.55 -21.71
N ALA A 4 -0.03 -6.58 -20.94
CA ALA A 4 -1.39 -7.09 -20.82
C ALA A 4 -1.71 -7.36 -19.34
N ALA A 5 -2.94 -7.05 -18.93
CA ALA A 5 -3.46 -7.35 -17.61
C ALA A 5 -4.44 -8.53 -17.68
N THR A 6 -4.29 -9.50 -16.79
CA THR A 6 -5.16 -10.68 -16.65
C THR A 6 -5.54 -10.90 -15.19
N ASN A 7 -6.51 -11.77 -14.90
CA ASN A 7 -6.93 -12.10 -13.53
C ASN A 7 -7.28 -10.87 -12.67
N LEU A 8 -7.99 -9.90 -13.24
CA LEU A 8 -8.47 -8.72 -12.51
C LEU A 8 -9.43 -9.12 -11.39
N SER A 9 -9.18 -8.61 -10.19
CA SER A 9 -10.00 -8.76 -8.99
C SER A 9 -10.08 -7.44 -8.21
N GLY A 10 -10.96 -7.34 -7.21
CA GLY A 10 -11.22 -6.12 -6.42
C GLY A 10 -12.51 -5.40 -6.80
N THR A 11 -12.82 -4.31 -6.10
CA THR A 11 -14.04 -3.50 -6.35
C THR A 11 -13.87 -2.42 -7.44
N GLY A 12 -12.64 -2.21 -7.92
CA GLY A 12 -12.29 -1.21 -8.92
C GLY A 12 -12.29 0.20 -8.35
N PHE A 13 -12.94 1.12 -9.07
CA PHE A 13 -13.15 2.49 -8.63
C PHE A 13 -14.50 2.59 -7.91
N THR A 14 -14.49 2.99 -6.64
CA THR A 14 -15.71 3.28 -5.89
C THR A 14 -15.97 4.77 -5.90
N PHE A 15 -17.19 5.17 -6.24
CA PHE A 15 -17.63 6.55 -6.18
C PHE A 15 -18.73 6.72 -5.15
N THR A 16 -18.63 7.77 -4.33
CA THR A 16 -19.70 8.22 -3.44
C THR A 16 -20.08 9.64 -3.85
N GLU A 17 -21.36 9.87 -4.14
CA GLU A 17 -21.86 11.18 -4.56
C GLU A 17 -21.08 11.83 -5.73
N GLY A 18 -20.61 11.01 -6.68
CA GLY A 18 -19.85 11.47 -7.85
C GLY A 18 -18.34 11.63 -7.65
N HIS A 19 -17.84 11.43 -6.42
CA HIS A 19 -16.42 11.56 -6.07
C HIS A 19 -15.76 10.19 -5.91
N LEU A 20 -14.53 10.03 -6.38
CA LEU A 20 -13.76 8.79 -6.20
C LEU A 20 -13.39 8.64 -4.71
N THR A 21 -13.89 7.60 -4.06
CA THR A 21 -13.69 7.35 -2.63
C THR A 21 -12.76 6.18 -2.34
N SER A 22 -12.65 5.21 -3.25
CA SER A 22 -11.64 4.15 -3.13
C SER A 22 -11.20 3.59 -4.47
N ILE A 23 -9.97 3.07 -4.47
CA ILE A 23 -9.41 2.27 -5.55
C ILE A 23 -9.02 0.93 -4.92
N ASP A 24 -9.61 -0.15 -5.41
CA ASP A 24 -9.27 -1.51 -4.99
C ASP A 24 -9.25 -2.44 -6.19
N PHE A 25 -8.08 -2.75 -6.71
CA PHE A 25 -7.96 -3.80 -7.71
C PHE A 25 -6.60 -4.48 -7.66
N SER A 26 -6.60 -5.76 -8.03
CA SER A 26 -5.37 -6.52 -8.25
C SER A 26 -5.46 -7.23 -9.60
N ALA A 27 -4.37 -7.19 -10.36
CA ALA A 27 -4.28 -7.85 -11.65
C ALA A 27 -2.88 -8.43 -11.86
N ASP A 28 -2.84 -9.54 -12.58
CA ASP A 28 -1.60 -10.07 -13.11
C ASP A 28 -1.14 -9.19 -14.26
N VAL A 29 0.12 -8.76 -14.21
CA VAL A 29 0.78 -8.02 -15.28
C VAL A 29 1.76 -8.93 -15.97
N THR A 30 1.54 -9.14 -17.26
CA THR A 30 2.45 -9.89 -18.11
C THR A 30 3.44 -8.94 -18.80
N VAL A 31 4.74 -9.19 -18.58
CA VAL A 31 5.85 -8.49 -19.23
C VAL A 31 6.54 -9.47 -20.17
N ALA A 32 6.42 -9.22 -21.47
CA ALA A 32 7.16 -9.96 -22.51
C ALA A 32 8.39 -9.15 -22.96
N VAL A 33 9.57 -9.74 -22.79
CA VAL A 33 10.84 -9.18 -23.26
C VAL A 33 11.28 -9.92 -24.50
N ASP A 34 11.15 -9.25 -25.65
CA ASP A 34 11.66 -9.74 -26.93
C ASP A 34 13.17 -9.48 -26.98
N TYR A 35 13.99 -10.54 -26.83
CA TYR A 35 15.45 -10.42 -26.92
C TYR A 35 15.93 -10.80 -28.31
N ALA A 36 16.13 -9.80 -29.17
CA ALA A 36 16.55 -9.99 -30.56
C ALA A 36 18.06 -10.29 -30.71
N ALA A 37 18.60 -11.27 -29.97
CA ALA A 37 19.94 -11.80 -30.21
C ALA A 37 19.84 -13.14 -30.94
N SER A 38 20.47 -13.21 -32.12
CA SER A 38 20.65 -14.36 -33.00
C SER A 38 20.41 -15.73 -32.34
N GLN A 39 19.36 -16.45 -32.76
CA GLN A 39 19.05 -17.91 -32.82
C GLN A 39 19.85 -18.96 -31.98
N LEU A 40 20.68 -18.56 -31.03
CA LEU A 40 21.66 -19.33 -30.27
C LEU A 40 21.50 -19.08 -28.75
N ILE A 41 20.69 -18.10 -28.36
CA ILE A 41 20.37 -17.76 -26.96
C ILE A 41 18.85 -17.88 -26.85
N GLY A 42 18.38 -18.85 -26.06
CA GLY A 42 16.95 -19.16 -25.91
C GLY A 42 16.15 -18.07 -25.17
N PRO A 43 14.88 -18.38 -24.87
CA PRO A 43 13.68 -17.92 -25.57
C PRO A 43 13.25 -16.49 -25.20
N ASP A 44 12.33 -15.93 -25.99
CA ASP A 44 11.48 -14.83 -25.54
C ASP A 44 11.00 -15.12 -24.11
N PHE A 45 11.31 -14.24 -23.17
CA PHE A 45 10.98 -14.48 -21.77
C PHE A 45 9.73 -13.70 -21.39
N THR A 46 8.75 -14.43 -20.89
CA THR A 46 7.49 -13.89 -20.41
C THR A 46 7.44 -14.02 -18.90
N VAL A 47 7.28 -12.89 -18.22
CA VAL A 47 7.12 -12.80 -16.78
C VAL A 47 5.69 -12.41 -16.46
N VAL A 48 5.12 -13.05 -15.45
CA VAL A 48 3.88 -12.59 -14.83
C VAL A 48 4.21 -12.13 -13.42
N GLY A 49 3.89 -10.88 -13.12
CA GLY A 49 3.90 -10.35 -11.76
C GLY A 49 2.54 -9.75 -11.42
N THR A 50 2.46 -9.02 -10.32
CA THR A 50 1.21 -8.46 -9.81
C THR A 50 1.25 -6.94 -9.75
N LEU A 51 0.16 -6.31 -10.16
CA LEU A 51 -0.16 -4.92 -9.87
C LEU A 51 -1.35 -4.89 -8.92
N THR A 52 -1.16 -4.26 -7.76
CA THR A 52 -2.21 -4.13 -6.74
C THR A 52 -2.37 -2.67 -6.35
N PHE A 53 -3.63 -2.23 -6.29
CA PHE A 53 -4.06 -1.00 -5.64
C PHE A 53 -5.05 -1.40 -4.54
N THR A 54 -4.79 -0.97 -3.31
CA THR A 54 -5.70 -1.21 -2.19
C THR A 54 -5.70 0.04 -1.32
N GLY A 55 -6.83 0.75 -1.32
CA GLY A 55 -6.97 2.03 -0.65
C GLY A 55 -5.92 3.01 -1.13
N ASN A 56 -5.03 3.42 -0.23
CA ASN A 56 -3.95 4.37 -0.46
C ASN A 56 -2.66 3.78 -1.01
N SER A 57 -2.55 2.46 -1.04
CA SER A 57 -1.30 1.78 -1.36
C SER A 57 -1.34 1.23 -2.78
N PHE A 58 -0.18 1.29 -3.43
CA PHE A 58 0.06 0.58 -4.67
C PHE A 58 1.29 -0.30 -4.52
N ALA A 59 1.26 -1.44 -5.21
CA ALA A 59 2.40 -2.33 -5.33
C ALA A 59 2.48 -2.87 -6.76
N PHE A 60 3.65 -2.74 -7.34
CA PHE A 60 4.04 -3.45 -8.55
C PHE A 60 5.17 -4.40 -8.17
N ASP A 61 4.95 -5.69 -8.39
CA ASP A 61 5.89 -6.75 -8.08
C ASP A 61 6.04 -7.66 -9.29
N VAL A 62 7.22 -7.62 -9.91
CA VAL A 62 7.57 -8.46 -11.04
C VAL A 62 8.98 -8.99 -10.79
N ASP A 63 9.07 -10.25 -10.38
CA ASP A 63 10.35 -10.95 -10.17
C ASP A 63 10.40 -12.20 -11.04
N ALA A 64 11.45 -12.30 -11.84
CA ALA A 64 11.70 -13.48 -12.60
C ALA A 64 13.17 -13.67 -12.96
N GLN A 65 13.56 -14.93 -13.04
CA GLN A 65 14.92 -15.35 -13.36
C GLN A 65 14.88 -16.22 -14.62
N ALA A 66 15.66 -15.84 -15.62
CA ALA A 66 15.91 -16.64 -16.80
C ALA A 66 17.37 -17.12 -16.79
N SER A 67 17.55 -18.43 -16.86
CA SER A 67 18.88 -19.05 -17.00
C SER A 67 19.08 -19.45 -18.46
N ASN A 68 20.21 -19.06 -19.05
CA ASN A 68 20.64 -19.52 -20.36
C ASN A 68 21.86 -20.45 -20.25
N PHE A 69 22.09 -21.25 -21.29
CA PHE A 69 23.11 -22.31 -21.33
C PHE A 69 24.56 -21.78 -21.20
N PHE A 70 24.78 -20.47 -21.37
CA PHE A 70 26.09 -19.80 -21.34
C PHE A 70 26.34 -18.94 -20.08
N ALA A 71 25.45 -19.01 -19.09
CA ALA A 71 25.63 -18.44 -17.76
C ALA A 71 25.93 -16.93 -17.73
N THR A 72 24.87 -16.15 -17.70
CA THR A 72 24.61 -15.27 -16.55
C THR A 72 23.13 -15.42 -16.22
N ASP A 73 22.79 -15.66 -14.97
CA ASP A 73 21.39 -15.57 -14.55
C ASP A 73 20.93 -14.14 -14.77
N ILE A 74 20.03 -13.94 -15.72
CA ILE A 74 19.40 -12.65 -15.95
C ILE A 74 18.19 -12.62 -15.01
N ARG A 75 18.26 -11.73 -14.01
CA ARG A 75 17.14 -11.48 -13.10
C ARG A 75 16.49 -10.16 -13.44
N PHE A 76 15.19 -10.19 -13.66
CA PHE A 76 14.35 -9.03 -13.82
C PHE A 76 13.59 -8.82 -12.52
N ILE A 77 13.85 -7.68 -11.86
CA ILE A 77 13.18 -7.30 -10.62
C ILE A 77 12.66 -5.88 -10.81
N LEU A 78 11.34 -5.73 -10.81
CA LEU A 78 10.68 -4.43 -10.75
C LEU A 78 9.72 -4.42 -9.56
N ASN A 79 10.26 -4.08 -8.40
CA ASN A 79 9.52 -4.09 -7.16
C ASN A 79 9.40 -2.65 -6.68
N ARG A 80 8.23 -2.06 -6.90
CA ARG A 80 7.92 -0.69 -6.49
C ARG A 80 6.58 -0.68 -5.78
N ALA A 81 6.64 -0.37 -4.50
CA ALA A 81 5.46 -0.07 -3.73
C ALA A 81 5.56 1.36 -3.19
N GLY A 82 4.40 1.90 -2.86
CA GLY A 82 4.27 3.18 -2.18
C GLY A 82 2.85 3.37 -1.69
N SER A 83 2.69 4.34 -0.80
CA SER A 83 1.39 4.86 -0.43
C SER A 83 1.28 6.30 -0.91
N PHE A 84 0.08 6.69 -1.29
CA PHE A 84 -0.30 8.10 -1.35
C PHE A 84 -0.79 8.47 0.05
N GLU A 85 -0.31 9.57 0.62
CA GLU A 85 -1.06 10.19 1.70
C GLU A 85 -2.34 10.74 1.07
N LEU A 86 -3.45 10.03 1.25
CA LEU A 86 -4.73 10.68 1.04
C LEU A 86 -4.87 11.70 2.16
N PRO A 87 -5.27 12.93 1.86
CA PRO A 87 -5.71 13.81 2.91
C PRO A 87 -6.80 13.07 3.70
N THR A 88 -6.71 13.12 5.04
CA THR A 88 -7.70 12.55 5.97
C THR A 88 -8.94 13.42 5.93
N LEU A 89 -9.57 13.54 4.76
CA LEU A 89 -10.74 14.38 4.57
C LEU A 89 -11.84 13.90 5.51
N GLY A 90 -12.55 14.83 6.12
CA GLY A 90 -13.52 14.55 7.16
C GLY A 90 -12.93 14.44 8.57
N ASP A 91 -11.61 14.29 8.74
CA ASP A 91 -10.89 14.30 10.04
C ASP A 91 -10.33 15.71 10.26
N ALA A 92 -11.13 16.57 10.87
CA ALA A 92 -10.80 17.96 11.10
C ALA A 92 -9.94 18.16 12.35
N ASP A 93 -10.07 17.31 13.37
CA ASP A 93 -9.27 17.45 14.60
C ASP A 93 -7.95 16.66 14.57
N GLY A 94 -7.74 15.85 13.53
CA GLY A 94 -6.50 15.15 13.22
C GLY A 94 -6.27 13.93 14.09
N ASP A 95 -7.32 13.37 14.69
CA ASP A 95 -7.23 12.23 15.61
C ASP A 95 -7.31 10.87 14.91
N THR A 96 -7.28 10.87 13.57
CA THR A 96 -7.27 9.72 12.67
C THR A 96 -8.58 8.95 12.55
N ASP A 97 -9.69 9.53 13.00
CA ASP A 97 -11.02 9.07 12.65
C ASP A 97 -11.93 10.18 12.10
N VAL A 98 -13.12 9.80 11.64
CA VAL A 98 -14.12 10.74 11.11
C VAL A 98 -15.39 10.57 11.90
N ASP A 99 -15.62 11.47 12.85
CA ASP A 99 -16.67 11.34 13.84
C ASP A 99 -17.43 12.66 14.12
N GLY A 100 -18.13 12.72 15.27
CA GLY A 100 -18.90 13.88 15.66
C GLY A 100 -18.07 15.11 16.05
N ALA A 101 -16.82 14.94 16.48
CA ALA A 101 -15.89 16.03 16.77
C ALA A 101 -15.53 16.79 15.49
N ASP A 102 -15.30 16.08 14.39
CA ASP A 102 -15.04 16.69 13.09
C ASP A 102 -16.24 17.41 12.52
N PHE A 103 -17.43 16.83 12.71
CA PHE A 103 -18.67 17.48 12.33
C PHE A 103 -18.84 18.83 13.04
N LEU A 104 -18.44 18.92 14.31
CA LEU A 104 -18.44 20.18 15.06
C LEU A 104 -17.41 21.18 14.53
N ALA A 105 -16.31 20.73 13.93
CA ALA A 105 -15.38 21.62 13.23
C ALA A 105 -16.04 22.21 11.98
N TRP A 106 -16.60 21.37 11.11
CA TRP A 106 -17.37 21.81 9.94
C TRP A 106 -18.51 22.76 10.31
N GLN A 107 -19.30 22.43 11.35
CA GLN A 107 -20.41 23.28 11.81
C GLN A 107 -19.95 24.67 12.27
N ARG A 108 -18.76 24.77 12.87
CA ARG A 108 -18.18 26.06 13.29
C ARG A 108 -17.59 26.83 12.13
N GLY A 109 -17.09 26.14 11.12
CA GLY A 109 -16.51 26.72 9.91
C GLY A 109 -17.52 27.12 8.84
N PHE A 110 -18.77 26.64 8.89
CA PHE A 110 -19.76 26.89 7.82
C PHE A 110 -19.85 28.36 7.39
N GLN A 111 -19.70 28.62 6.08
CA GLN A 111 -19.59 29.93 5.41
C GLN A 111 -18.28 30.70 5.65
N GLN A 112 -17.27 30.09 6.26
CA GLN A 112 -15.93 30.67 6.37
C GLN A 112 -15.23 30.63 5.02
N LEU A 113 -14.38 31.63 4.78
CA LEU A 113 -13.55 31.74 3.57
C LEU A 113 -12.08 31.57 3.95
N ASN A 114 -11.33 30.89 3.09
CA ASN A 114 -9.96 30.40 3.32
C ASN A 114 -9.79 29.62 4.64
N PRO A 115 -10.65 28.62 4.93
CA PRO A 115 -10.38 27.67 6.00
C PRO A 115 -9.24 26.74 5.57
N ASP A 116 -8.74 25.95 6.51
CA ASP A 116 -7.99 24.73 6.20
C ASP A 116 -8.87 23.50 6.52
N LEU A 117 -8.31 22.30 6.37
CA LEU A 117 -9.01 21.05 6.71
C LEU A 117 -9.55 21.06 8.15
N SER A 118 -8.84 21.66 9.11
CA SER A 118 -9.28 21.76 10.50
C SER A 118 -10.43 22.75 10.69
N GLY A 119 -10.56 23.69 9.77
CA GLY A 119 -11.71 24.59 9.63
C GLY A 119 -12.93 23.92 9.00
N GLY A 120 -12.80 22.71 8.45
CA GLY A 120 -13.89 21.98 7.78
C GLY A 120 -13.95 22.16 6.27
N ASP A 121 -12.91 22.74 5.63
CA ASP A 121 -12.73 22.79 4.18
C ASP A 121 -12.14 21.45 3.69
N PHE A 122 -13.01 20.48 3.50
CA PHE A 122 -12.67 19.11 3.13
C PHE A 122 -12.54 18.91 1.62
N ASP A 123 -13.07 19.78 0.77
CA ASP A 123 -12.83 19.73 -0.67
C ASP A 123 -11.65 20.61 -1.13
N GLN A 124 -11.10 21.42 -0.23
CA GLN A 124 -9.95 22.33 -0.42
C GLN A 124 -10.22 23.41 -1.47
N ASP A 125 -11.46 23.88 -1.58
CA ASP A 125 -11.85 24.93 -2.50
C ASP A 125 -11.76 26.36 -1.91
N ASN A 126 -11.32 26.46 -0.65
CA ASN A 126 -11.19 27.68 0.16
C ASN A 126 -12.51 28.25 0.68
N ASP A 127 -13.56 27.45 0.80
CA ASP A 127 -14.71 27.76 1.65
C ASP A 127 -15.15 26.56 2.50
N VAL A 128 -16.13 26.78 3.40
CA VAL A 128 -16.81 25.67 4.09
C VAL A 128 -18.28 25.73 3.74
N ASP A 129 -18.75 24.74 2.99
CA ASP A 129 -20.11 24.71 2.49
C ASP A 129 -20.76 23.30 2.58
N GLN A 130 -21.75 23.07 1.72
CA GLN A 130 -22.50 21.82 1.69
C GLN A 130 -21.72 20.66 1.02
N VAL A 131 -20.73 20.96 0.19
CA VAL A 131 -19.84 20.00 -0.47
C VAL A 131 -18.90 19.37 0.56
N ASP A 132 -18.36 20.16 1.49
CA ASP A 132 -17.56 19.62 2.60
C ASP A 132 -18.36 18.65 3.47
N LEU A 133 -19.61 19.00 3.76
CA LEU A 133 -20.49 18.14 4.53
C LEU A 133 -20.77 16.81 3.83
N VAL A 134 -20.83 16.81 2.50
CA VAL A 134 -20.94 15.58 1.70
C VAL A 134 -19.70 14.72 1.90
N ILE A 135 -18.50 15.32 1.89
CA ILE A 135 -17.24 14.61 2.12
C ILE A 135 -17.22 14.00 3.51
N TRP A 136 -17.52 14.78 4.57
CA TRP A 136 -17.60 14.27 5.94
C TRP A 136 -18.59 13.10 6.05
N LYS A 137 -19.82 13.24 5.51
CA LYS A 137 -20.83 12.18 5.54
C LYS A 137 -20.37 10.90 4.84
N SER A 138 -19.67 11.05 3.71
CA SER A 138 -19.16 9.91 2.95
C SER A 138 -18.09 9.11 3.71
N ARG A 139 -17.49 9.72 4.73
CA ARG A 139 -16.38 9.16 5.50
C ARG A 139 -16.70 8.92 6.98
N PHE A 140 -17.87 9.32 7.46
CA PHE A 140 -18.28 9.11 8.86
C PHE A 140 -18.11 7.64 9.30
N GLY A 141 -17.40 7.45 10.42
CA GLY A 141 -17.03 6.15 10.98
C GLY A 141 -15.78 5.52 10.36
N THR A 142 -15.06 6.23 9.49
CA THR A 142 -13.75 5.78 8.99
C THR A 142 -12.69 5.94 10.07
N ASN A 143 -11.79 4.96 10.21
CA ASN A 143 -10.59 5.07 11.03
C ASN A 143 -9.36 4.80 10.15
N PHE A 144 -8.44 5.76 10.09
CA PHE A 144 -7.31 5.74 9.16
C PHE A 144 -6.11 4.90 9.66
N GLU A 145 -6.00 4.64 10.98
CA GLU A 145 -4.91 3.78 11.50
C GLU A 145 -5.04 2.31 11.09
N GLN A 146 -6.25 1.83 10.78
CA GLN A 146 -6.46 0.42 10.41
C GLN A 146 -5.85 0.01 9.06
N GLN A 147 -5.37 0.94 8.24
CA GLN A 147 -4.83 0.62 6.91
C GLN A 147 -3.34 0.21 6.87
N SER A 148 -2.60 0.31 7.97
CA SER A 148 -1.13 0.12 7.96
C SER A 148 -0.60 -1.27 8.36
N ALA A 149 -1.43 -2.30 8.49
CA ALA A 149 -0.98 -3.61 9.00
C ALA A 149 -1.21 -4.78 8.04
N LEU A 150 -0.57 -4.80 6.85
CA LEU A 150 -0.56 -6.01 5.99
C LEU A 150 0.80 -6.42 5.42
N ILE A 151 1.89 -5.69 5.65
CA ILE A 151 3.21 -6.20 5.27
C ILE A 151 3.68 -7.09 6.42
N ALA A 152 3.43 -8.39 6.31
CA ALA A 152 4.06 -9.39 7.15
C ALA A 152 5.58 -9.22 7.04
N VAL A 153 6.18 -8.55 8.03
CA VAL A 153 7.62 -8.54 8.21
C VAL A 153 8.00 -9.98 8.55
N PRO A 154 8.84 -10.66 7.73
CA PRO A 154 9.35 -11.97 8.11
C PRO A 154 10.07 -11.81 9.46
N GLU A 155 9.56 -12.46 10.51
CA GLU A 155 10.08 -12.25 11.86
C GLU A 155 11.61 -12.47 11.88
N PRO A 156 12.40 -11.48 12.31
CA PRO A 156 13.85 -11.56 12.28
C PRO A 156 14.32 -12.48 13.40
N SER A 157 14.64 -13.76 13.08
CA SER A 157 15.54 -14.68 13.81
C SER A 157 15.57 -14.68 15.36
N ALA A 158 14.55 -14.13 16.04
CA ALA A 158 14.51 -13.94 17.48
C ALA A 158 14.49 -15.29 18.22
N ILE A 159 13.80 -16.28 17.64
CA ILE A 159 13.80 -17.67 18.11
C ILE A 159 15.22 -18.26 18.06
N SER A 160 15.98 -17.98 16.99
CA SER A 160 17.38 -18.44 16.87
C SER A 160 18.27 -17.81 17.95
N LEU A 161 18.06 -16.53 18.27
CA LEU A 161 18.83 -15.82 19.30
C LEU A 161 18.53 -16.35 20.71
N VAL A 162 17.26 -16.62 21.02
CA VAL A 162 16.84 -17.20 22.31
C VAL A 162 17.41 -18.61 22.47
N MET A 163 17.36 -19.44 21.43
CA MET A 163 17.93 -20.80 21.46
C MET A 163 19.44 -20.78 21.72
N ILE A 164 20.19 -19.86 21.09
CA ILE A 164 21.64 -19.72 21.31
C ILE A 164 21.94 -19.24 22.75
N LEU A 165 21.16 -18.31 23.29
CA LEU A 165 21.30 -17.83 24.66
C LEU A 165 21.02 -18.93 25.70
N SER A 166 20.00 -19.76 25.48
CA SER A 166 19.70 -20.89 26.38
C SER A 166 20.83 -21.92 26.39
N ILE A 167 21.36 -22.27 25.21
CA ILE A 167 22.47 -23.24 25.10
C ILE A 167 23.75 -22.70 25.75
N THR A 168 24.09 -21.42 25.52
CA THR A 168 25.29 -20.82 26.11
C THR A 168 25.18 -20.65 27.63
N PHE A 169 23.99 -20.34 28.15
CA PHE A 169 23.72 -20.26 29.58
C PHE A 169 23.91 -21.63 30.25
N GLU A 170 23.37 -22.70 29.66
CA GLU A 170 23.46 -24.05 30.21
C GLU A 170 24.88 -24.61 30.18
N LEU A 171 25.64 -24.34 29.11
CA LEU A 171 27.07 -24.68 29.04
C LEU A 171 27.90 -23.91 30.08
N SER A 172 27.54 -22.66 30.36
CA SER A 172 28.22 -21.84 31.36
C SER A 172 27.92 -22.28 32.79
N TYR A 173 26.70 -22.74 33.05
CA TYR A 173 26.29 -23.31 34.34
C TYR A 173 27.03 -24.62 34.64
N ARG A 174 27.10 -25.53 33.66
CA ARG A 174 27.78 -26.83 33.82
C ARG A 174 29.27 -26.72 34.09
N LYS A 175 29.96 -25.75 33.50
CA LYS A 175 31.40 -25.50 33.74
C LYS A 175 31.73 -24.98 35.14
N ARG A 176 30.75 -24.45 35.87
CA ARG A 176 30.93 -23.94 37.24
C ARG A 176 30.62 -24.98 38.32
N ALA A 177 30.03 -26.12 37.95
CA ALA A 177 29.63 -27.19 38.86
C ALA A 177 30.65 -28.34 38.97
N ILE A 178 31.82 -28.20 38.35
CA ILE A 178 32.97 -29.13 38.38
C ILE A 178 34.15 -28.36 38.98
#